data_AF-A0A945EA99-F1
#
_entry.id   AF-A0A945EA99-F1
#
_cell.length_a   1.000
_cell.length_b   1.000
_cell.length_c   1.000
_cell.angle_alpha   90.00
_cell.angle_beta   90.00
_cell.angle_gamma   90.00
#
_symmetry.space_group_name_H-M   'P 1'
#
loop_
_entity.id
_entity.type
_entity.pdbx_description
1 polymer ?
#
loop_
_entity_poly.entity_id
_entity_poly.type
_entity_poly.pdbx_seq_one_letter_code
_entity_poly.pdbx_strand_id
1 'polypeptide(L)'
;MIIEKDWFFQLRDKDTKEITCKVLFRTVDNSRKVDINTTGLLICEIKRWIKIYEEKMIPNFNKNDNKYREIIDSVSYWKVYKDYLIPENRTPFKDDFTKQHFVKLNYKLLEPNKLLTYNQALFLLLGLDSTELDHSMRDFPVLDGARPIDVFEFIFWNTEQNQILKTSSYLQNNKITSEDLIKLADENNFFTKHNDFLAKRTIDEVIMKKLHELLIDSGFITGEFDDFWQWNANRNQLSYLAKKLKQVRIFNDNCHQQIISYIQDPSKAKRPLKNIKDPTNTKTIDGIIAQLTP
;
A
#
# COMPACT_ATOMS: atom_id res chain seq x y z
N MET A 1 -2.25 15.51 9.55
CA MET A 1 -2.19 14.60 10.71
C MET A 1 -1.48 13.32 10.27
N ILE A 2 -0.33 13.01 10.89
CA ILE A 2 0.38 11.74 10.70
C ILE A 2 -0.31 10.78 11.66
N ILE A 3 -1.20 9.92 11.16
CA ILE A 3 -1.81 8.88 11.98
C ILE A 3 -0.81 7.74 11.96
N GLU A 4 -0.19 7.44 13.10
CA GLU A 4 0.68 6.29 13.27
C GLU A 4 -0.15 5.18 13.90
N LYS A 5 -0.58 4.19 13.10
CA LYS A 5 -1.33 3.04 13.61
C LYS A 5 -0.76 1.73 13.09
N ASP A 6 -0.83 0.69 13.92
CA ASP A 6 -0.52 -0.67 13.46
C ASP A 6 -1.52 -1.07 12.38
N TRP A 7 -1.01 -1.61 11.28
CA TRP A 7 -1.80 -2.07 10.15
C TRP A 7 -1.59 -3.56 9.92
N PHE A 8 -2.68 -4.28 9.64
CA PHE A 8 -2.63 -5.68 9.27
C PHE A 8 -3.04 -5.89 7.81
N PHE A 9 -2.09 -6.27 6.98
CA PHE A 9 -2.39 -6.84 5.68
C PHE A 9 -2.85 -8.29 5.86
N GLN A 10 -3.95 -8.65 5.18
CA GLN A 10 -4.49 -10.00 5.19
C GLN A 10 -4.75 -10.46 3.77
N LEU A 11 -4.16 -11.61 3.42
CA LEU A 11 -4.54 -12.33 2.21
C LEU A 11 -5.57 -13.39 2.60
N ARG A 12 -6.65 -13.48 1.83
CA ARG A 12 -7.69 -14.49 2.02
C ARG A 12 -7.75 -15.40 0.81
N ASP A 13 -8.02 -16.67 1.07
CA ASP A 13 -8.37 -17.61 0.03
C ASP A 13 -9.64 -17.15 -0.70
N LYS A 14 -9.66 -17.28 -2.03
CA LYS A 14 -10.75 -16.73 -2.84
C LYS A 14 -12.06 -17.44 -2.59
N ASP A 15 -12.01 -18.74 -2.31
CA ASP A 15 -13.17 -19.62 -2.24
C ASP A 15 -13.66 -19.77 -0.80
N THR A 16 -12.75 -20.07 0.13
CA THR A 16 -13.06 -20.33 1.54
C THR A 16 -13.12 -19.05 2.40
N LYS A 17 -12.59 -17.93 1.90
CA LYS A 17 -12.43 -16.65 2.65
C LYS A 17 -11.55 -16.73 3.89
N GLU A 18 -10.91 -17.87 4.14
CA GLU A 18 -9.97 -18.06 5.24
C GLU A 18 -8.72 -17.20 5.06
N ILE A 19 -8.16 -16.71 6.16
CA ILE A 19 -6.92 -15.93 6.12
C ILE A 19 -5.76 -16.89 5.85
N THR A 20 -5.15 -16.77 4.67
CA THR A 20 -4.01 -17.60 4.26
C THR A 20 -2.68 -16.97 4.61
N CYS A 21 -2.64 -15.65 4.78
CA CYS A 21 -1.46 -14.93 5.23
C CYS A 21 -1.86 -13.65 5.98
N LYS A 22 -1.08 -13.31 7.01
CA LYS A 22 -1.18 -12.06 7.77
C LYS A 22 0.20 -11.42 7.88
N VAL A 23 0.28 -10.12 7.62
CA VAL A 23 1.50 -9.31 7.76
C VAL A 23 1.16 -8.09 8.60
N LEU A 24 1.97 -7.85 9.64
CA LEU A 24 1.88 -6.66 10.47
C LEU A 24 2.81 -5.59 9.91
N PHE A 25 2.34 -4.34 9.88
CA PHE A 25 3.13 -3.14 9.69
C PHE A 25 2.92 -2.27 10.92
N ARG A 26 3.99 -1.93 11.64
CA ARG A 26 3.87 -1.17 12.90
C ARG A 26 3.85 0.33 12.67
N THR A 27 2.89 1.02 13.28
CA THR A 27 2.80 2.50 13.27
C THR A 27 2.94 3.12 11.86
N VAL A 28 2.21 2.57 10.88
CA VAL A 28 2.17 3.08 9.50
C VAL A 28 1.61 4.49 9.51
N ASP A 29 2.28 5.40 8.80
CA ASP A 29 1.81 6.75 8.58
C ASP A 29 1.23 7.01 7.18
N ASN A 30 0.47 8.10 7.06
CA ASN A 30 -0.14 8.55 5.80
C ASN A 30 0.88 9.06 4.75
N SER A 31 2.17 9.10 5.09
CA SER A 31 3.26 9.49 4.19
C SER A 31 3.93 8.30 3.53
N ARG A 32 3.55 7.06 3.89
CA ARG A 32 4.04 5.82 3.28
C ARG A 32 4.01 5.90 1.76
N LYS A 33 5.21 5.88 1.15
CA LYS A 33 5.39 6.06 -0.30
C LYS A 33 4.92 4.90 -1.14
N VAL A 34 4.79 3.69 -0.61
CA VAL A 34 4.34 2.52 -1.36
C VAL A 34 3.13 1.93 -0.66
N ASP A 35 2.11 1.55 -1.44
CA ASP A 35 0.92 0.92 -0.92
C ASP A 35 1.28 -0.36 -0.14
N ILE A 36 0.69 -0.51 1.05
CA ILE A 36 0.96 -1.63 1.94
C ILE A 36 0.68 -2.99 1.30
N ASN A 37 -0.21 -3.05 0.29
CA ASN A 37 -0.55 -4.29 -0.39
C ASN A 37 0.63 -4.77 -1.24
N THR A 38 1.39 -3.87 -1.86
CA THR A 38 2.58 -4.22 -2.64
C THR A 38 3.58 -4.97 -1.77
N THR A 39 3.94 -4.38 -0.63
CA THR A 39 4.86 -5.00 0.34
C THR A 39 4.24 -6.25 0.96
N GLY A 40 2.98 -6.18 1.38
CA GLY A 40 2.27 -7.27 2.06
C GLY A 40 2.15 -8.53 1.19
N LEU A 41 1.82 -8.37 -0.10
CA LEU A 41 1.75 -9.48 -1.06
C LEU A 41 3.11 -10.14 -1.26
N LEU A 42 4.18 -9.35 -1.39
CA LEU A 42 5.54 -9.87 -1.51
C LEU A 42 5.92 -10.73 -0.30
N ILE A 43 5.72 -10.20 0.92
CA ILE A 43 6.01 -10.93 2.16
C ILE A 43 5.14 -12.19 2.28
N CYS A 44 3.87 -12.14 1.86
CA CYS A 44 3.01 -13.30 1.85
C CYS A 44 3.47 -14.39 0.87
N GLU A 45 3.98 -14.03 -0.30
CA GLU A 45 4.54 -14.99 -1.25
C GLU A 45 5.81 -15.64 -0.70
N ILE A 46 6.69 -14.88 -0.05
CA ILE A 46 7.86 -15.43 0.67
C ILE A 46 7.42 -16.43 1.76
N LYS A 47 6.44 -16.04 2.60
CA LYS A 47 5.90 -16.93 3.65
C LYS A 47 5.30 -18.21 3.07
N ARG A 48 4.58 -18.11 1.95
CA ARG A 48 4.01 -19.25 1.24
C ARG A 48 5.09 -20.21 0.77
N TRP A 49 6.16 -19.71 0.15
CA TRP A 49 7.25 -20.56 -0.31
C TRP A 49 7.99 -21.22 0.84
N ILE A 50 8.31 -20.50 1.92
CA ILE A 50 8.89 -21.11 3.14
C ILE A 50 8.05 -22.32 3.58
N LYS A 51 6.72 -22.14 3.69
CA LYS A 51 5.80 -23.22 4.07
C LYS A 51 5.85 -24.40 3.09
N ILE A 52 5.84 -24.13 1.77
CA ILE A 52 5.94 -25.19 0.75
C ILE A 52 7.26 -25.97 0.89
N TYR A 53 8.38 -25.27 1.11
CA TYR A 53 9.66 -25.93 1.29
C TYR A 53 9.67 -26.79 2.54
N GLU A 54 9.27 -26.24 3.69
CA GLU A 54 9.27 -26.95 4.98
C GLU A 54 8.35 -28.18 4.98
N GLU A 55 7.14 -28.06 4.43
CA GLU A 55 6.13 -29.12 4.52
C GLU A 55 6.21 -30.13 3.37
N LYS A 56 6.62 -29.70 2.17
CA LYS A 56 6.48 -30.53 0.96
C LYS A 56 7.80 -30.88 0.28
N MET A 57 8.82 -30.02 0.34
CA MET A 57 10.05 -30.24 -0.43
C MET A 57 11.17 -30.82 0.43
N ILE A 58 11.55 -30.15 1.52
CA ILE A 58 12.63 -30.55 2.44
C ILE A 58 12.49 -32.00 2.93
N PRO A 59 11.30 -32.50 3.32
CA PRO A 59 11.15 -33.89 3.75
C PRO A 59 11.46 -34.93 2.67
N ASN A 60 11.37 -34.54 1.40
CA ASN A 60 11.54 -35.43 0.24
C ASN A 60 12.94 -35.35 -0.38
N PHE A 61 13.81 -34.46 0.09
CA PHE A 61 15.16 -34.34 -0.41
C PHE A 61 16.10 -35.37 0.23
N ASN A 62 17.06 -35.86 -0.58
CA ASN A 62 18.16 -36.65 -0.06
C ASN A 62 19.10 -35.75 0.77
N LYS A 63 19.23 -36.04 2.06
CA LYS A 63 20.04 -35.24 3.00
C LYS A 63 21.53 -35.19 2.67
N ASN A 64 22.02 -36.13 1.85
CA ASN A 64 23.40 -36.18 1.41
C ASN A 64 23.67 -35.33 0.15
N ASP A 65 22.63 -34.79 -0.48
CA ASP A 65 22.77 -33.90 -1.64
C ASP A 65 23.21 -32.50 -1.20
N ASN A 66 24.17 -31.90 -1.89
CA ASN A 66 24.57 -30.52 -1.62
C ASN A 66 23.40 -29.55 -1.85
N LYS A 67 22.51 -29.86 -2.80
CA LYS A 67 21.30 -29.08 -3.08
C LYS A 67 20.34 -29.03 -1.88
N TYR A 68 20.35 -30.06 -1.02
CA TYR A 68 19.56 -30.05 0.21
C TYR A 68 20.03 -28.98 1.18
N ARG A 69 21.36 -28.83 1.36
CA ARG A 69 21.95 -27.83 2.24
C ARG A 69 21.67 -26.41 1.75
N GLU A 70 21.89 -26.16 0.45
CA GLU A 70 21.61 -24.86 -0.16
C GLU A 70 20.14 -24.42 0.04
N ILE A 71 19.20 -25.34 -0.14
CA ILE A 71 17.77 -25.06 0.07
C ILE A 71 17.47 -24.78 1.55
N ILE A 72 18.02 -25.56 2.48
CA ILE A 72 17.80 -25.32 3.92
C ILE A 72 18.38 -23.99 4.36
N ASP A 73 19.57 -23.65 3.90
CA ASP A 73 20.23 -22.40 4.26
C ASP A 73 19.42 -21.21 3.73
N SER A 74 18.98 -21.28 2.46
CA SER A 74 18.09 -20.27 1.86
C SER A 74 16.76 -20.14 2.61
N VAL A 75 16.06 -21.25 2.90
CA VAL A 75 14.77 -21.22 3.63
C VAL A 75 14.96 -20.68 5.06
N SER A 76 16.02 -21.10 5.75
CA SER A 76 16.32 -20.64 7.12
C SER A 76 16.62 -19.14 7.15
N TYR A 77 17.38 -18.66 6.17
CA TYR A 77 17.64 -17.24 5.97
C TYR A 77 16.32 -16.46 5.81
N TRP A 78 15.48 -16.82 4.85
CA TRP A 78 14.23 -16.10 4.59
C TRP A 78 13.21 -16.19 5.73
N LYS A 79 13.23 -17.29 6.49
CA LYS A 79 12.41 -17.44 7.71
C LYS A 79 12.72 -16.36 8.75
N VAL A 80 13.99 -15.98 8.89
CA VAL A 80 14.42 -14.92 9.80
C VAL A 80 14.23 -13.54 9.17
N TYR A 81 14.65 -13.34 7.92
CA TYR A 81 14.82 -11.99 7.36
C TYR A 81 13.57 -11.35 6.75
N LYS A 82 12.54 -12.13 6.38
CA LYS A 82 11.33 -11.60 5.74
C LYS A 82 10.64 -10.48 6.51
N ASP A 83 10.62 -10.53 7.85
CA ASP A 83 9.89 -9.54 8.65
C ASP A 83 10.71 -8.25 8.84
N TYR A 84 12.03 -8.34 8.68
CA TYR A 84 12.95 -7.20 8.71
C TYR A 84 12.90 -6.36 7.44
N LEU A 85 12.34 -6.89 6.34
CA LEU A 85 12.10 -6.15 5.11
C LEU A 85 11.08 -5.02 5.25
N ILE A 86 10.27 -5.04 6.31
CA ILE A 86 9.25 -4.01 6.54
C ILE A 86 9.87 -2.92 7.41
N PRO A 87 10.16 -1.72 6.88
CA PRO A 87 10.86 -0.68 7.63
C PRO A 87 10.07 -0.20 8.85
N GLU A 88 8.74 -0.25 8.80
CA GLU A 88 7.84 0.01 9.93
C GLU A 88 8.07 -0.95 11.11
N ASN A 89 8.48 -2.19 10.84
CA ASN A 89 8.67 -3.22 11.87
C ASN A 89 10.06 -3.17 12.50
N ARG A 90 10.83 -2.11 12.22
CA ARG A 90 12.20 -1.94 12.66
C ARG A 90 12.29 -0.76 13.62
N THR A 91 13.01 -0.95 14.72
CA THR A 91 13.32 0.14 15.63
C THR A 91 14.73 0.02 16.20
N PRO A 92 15.51 1.11 16.27
CA PRO A 92 16.79 1.12 16.97
C PRO A 92 16.61 1.11 18.49
N PHE A 93 15.41 1.35 19.01
CA PHE A 93 15.11 1.38 20.44
C PHE A 93 14.10 0.29 20.76
N LYS A 94 14.54 -0.75 21.45
CA LYS A 94 13.80 -1.94 21.95
C LYS A 94 12.28 -1.72 22.15
N ASP A 95 11.55 -1.72 21.03
CA ASP A 95 10.08 -1.64 20.87
C ASP A 95 9.40 -0.25 20.68
N ASP A 96 10.16 0.83 20.43
CA ASP A 96 9.58 2.15 20.07
C ASP A 96 9.46 2.32 18.54
N PHE A 97 8.32 1.90 18.00
CA PHE A 97 8.04 1.94 16.55
C PHE A 97 7.58 3.32 16.04
N THR A 98 7.07 4.19 16.91
CA THR A 98 6.57 5.54 16.54
C THR A 98 7.65 6.43 15.91
N LYS A 99 8.92 6.21 16.24
CA LYS A 99 10.02 6.98 15.66
C LYS A 99 10.18 6.80 14.15
N GLN A 100 9.70 5.70 13.59
CA GLN A 100 9.73 5.39 12.15
C GLN A 100 11.13 5.62 11.55
N HIS A 101 12.18 5.19 12.27
CA HIS A 101 13.56 5.52 11.93
C HIS A 101 13.97 4.97 10.56
N PHE A 102 13.70 3.68 10.32
CA PHE A 102 14.06 3.01 9.06
C PHE A 102 13.22 3.50 7.88
N VAL A 103 11.95 3.86 8.10
CA VAL A 103 11.13 4.56 7.11
C VAL A 103 11.77 5.89 6.70
N LYS A 104 12.23 6.69 7.67
CA LYS A 104 12.93 7.95 7.38
C LYS A 104 14.25 7.74 6.63
N LEU A 105 14.99 6.66 6.92
CA LEU A 105 16.21 6.33 6.17
C LEU A 105 15.91 6.01 4.70
N ASN A 106 14.85 5.25 4.43
CA ASN A 106 14.38 5.04 3.06
C ASN A 106 14.01 6.36 2.36
N TYR A 107 13.30 7.27 3.03
CA TYR A 107 12.92 8.56 2.42
C TYR A 107 14.11 9.47 2.15
N LYS A 108 15.17 9.40 2.94
CA LYS A 108 16.41 10.13 2.65
C LYS A 108 17.05 9.72 1.33
N LEU A 109 16.82 8.50 0.86
CA LEU A 109 17.29 8.05 -0.46
C LEU A 109 16.47 8.63 -1.61
N LEU A 110 15.28 9.17 -1.33
CA LEU A 110 14.40 9.85 -2.27
C LEU A 110 14.56 11.38 -2.22
N GLU A 111 15.41 11.92 -1.33
CA GLU A 111 15.77 13.33 -1.36
C GLU A 111 16.54 13.67 -2.64
N PRO A 112 16.54 14.94 -3.10
CA PRO A 112 17.23 15.32 -4.32
C PRO A 112 18.72 14.99 -4.33
N ASN A 113 19.26 14.75 -5.53
CA ASN A 113 20.67 14.47 -5.81
C ASN A 113 21.23 13.21 -5.15
N LYS A 114 20.40 12.17 -4.96
CA LYS A 114 20.88 10.84 -4.54
C LYS A 114 21.08 9.97 -5.77
N LEU A 115 22.19 9.23 -5.77
CA LEU A 115 22.46 8.20 -6.76
C LEU A 115 22.27 6.84 -6.09
N LEU A 116 21.24 6.11 -6.51
CA LEU A 116 20.86 4.82 -5.93
C LEU A 116 21.47 3.67 -6.73
N THR A 117 21.77 2.58 -6.04
CA THR A 117 22.03 1.28 -6.69
C THR A 117 20.71 0.67 -7.19
N TYR A 118 20.82 -0.28 -8.12
CA TYR A 118 19.67 -1.06 -8.60
C TYR A 118 18.82 -1.65 -7.45
N ASN A 119 19.46 -2.30 -6.48
CA ASN A 119 18.75 -2.96 -5.39
C ASN A 119 18.13 -1.95 -4.42
N GLN A 120 18.78 -0.81 -4.16
CA GLN A 120 18.18 0.27 -3.39
C GLN A 120 16.91 0.79 -4.08
N ALA A 121 16.97 1.02 -5.39
CA ALA A 121 15.81 1.46 -6.17
C ALA A 121 14.68 0.44 -6.12
N LEU A 122 14.97 -0.85 -6.36
CA LEU A 122 13.98 -1.92 -6.29
C LEU A 122 13.32 -2.01 -4.91
N PHE A 123 14.10 -1.93 -3.83
CA PHE A 123 13.57 -1.98 -2.47
C PHE A 123 12.64 -0.81 -2.19
N LEU A 124 13.02 0.40 -2.60
CA LEU A 124 12.17 1.58 -2.46
C LEU A 124 10.86 1.45 -3.24
N LEU A 125 10.89 0.94 -4.48
CA LEU A 125 9.69 0.71 -5.29
C LEU A 125 8.75 -0.36 -4.71
N LEU A 126 9.30 -1.33 -3.97
CA LEU A 126 8.55 -2.38 -3.27
C LEU A 126 8.14 -1.99 -1.85
N GLY A 127 8.56 -0.82 -1.36
CA GLY A 127 8.29 -0.34 0.00
C GLY A 127 9.06 -1.09 1.08
N LEU A 128 10.20 -1.68 0.75
CA LEU A 128 11.04 -2.48 1.63
C LEU A 128 12.13 -1.65 2.30
N ASP A 129 12.65 -2.13 3.43
CA ASP A 129 13.77 -1.52 4.15
C ASP A 129 15.07 -1.68 3.36
N SER A 130 15.51 -0.61 2.71
CA SER A 130 16.74 -0.60 1.91
C SER A 130 18.00 -0.74 2.77
N THR A 131 17.93 -0.47 4.08
CA THR A 131 19.10 -0.59 4.98
C THR A 131 19.52 -2.05 5.16
N GLU A 132 18.62 -3.00 4.91
CA GLU A 132 18.95 -4.43 4.98
C GLU A 132 19.98 -4.84 3.93
N LEU A 133 20.08 -4.11 2.80
CA LEU A 133 21.12 -4.32 1.79
C LEU A 133 22.53 -4.08 2.33
N ASP A 134 22.70 -3.27 3.39
CA ASP A 134 23.98 -3.06 4.06
C ASP A 134 24.15 -3.93 5.32
N HIS A 135 23.15 -4.75 5.65
CA HIS A 135 23.10 -5.56 6.86
C HIS A 135 22.87 -7.04 6.54
N SER A 136 21.63 -7.50 6.59
CA SER A 136 21.27 -8.90 6.47
C SER A 136 21.33 -9.40 5.03
N MET A 137 21.18 -8.51 4.04
CA MET A 137 21.02 -8.80 2.61
C MET A 137 22.18 -8.26 1.76
N ARG A 138 23.39 -8.23 2.30
CA ARG A 138 24.59 -7.72 1.61
C ARG A 138 24.88 -8.41 0.28
N ASP A 139 24.64 -9.71 0.21
CA ASP A 139 24.90 -10.53 -0.96
C ASP A 139 23.65 -10.70 -1.85
N PHE A 140 22.61 -9.87 -1.66
CA PHE A 140 21.41 -9.93 -2.48
C PHE A 140 21.75 -9.60 -3.95
N PRO A 141 21.44 -10.47 -4.91
CA PRO A 141 21.87 -10.29 -6.29
C PRO A 141 21.19 -9.09 -6.95
N VAL A 142 21.84 -8.57 -7.99
CA VAL A 142 21.22 -7.58 -8.89
C VAL A 142 20.28 -8.33 -9.84
N LEU A 143 19.00 -7.93 -9.85
CA LEU A 143 17.93 -8.64 -10.57
C LEU A 143 17.60 -8.00 -11.93
N ASP A 144 18.61 -7.45 -12.60
CA ASP A 144 18.52 -6.74 -13.90
C ASP A 144 18.52 -7.68 -15.12
N GLY A 145 18.93 -8.94 -14.94
CA GLY A 145 19.18 -9.89 -16.01
C GLY A 145 18.20 -11.06 -16.10
N ALA A 146 18.77 -12.23 -16.39
CA ALA A 146 18.04 -13.48 -16.58
C ALA A 146 17.26 -13.90 -15.32
N ARG A 147 16.25 -14.74 -15.52
CA ARG A 147 15.42 -15.27 -14.44
C ARG A 147 16.30 -16.03 -13.41
N PRO A 148 16.23 -15.69 -12.11
CA PRO A 148 16.93 -16.41 -11.06
C PRO A 148 16.47 -17.87 -10.90
N ILE A 149 17.37 -18.72 -10.43
CA ILE A 149 17.07 -20.12 -10.07
C ILE A 149 16.52 -20.19 -8.65
N ASP A 150 17.06 -19.39 -7.73
CA ASP A 150 16.53 -19.30 -6.36
C ASP A 150 15.12 -18.74 -6.39
N VAL A 151 14.23 -19.43 -5.68
CA VAL A 151 12.79 -19.12 -5.66
C VAL A 151 12.50 -17.78 -5.00
N PHE A 152 13.26 -17.39 -3.99
CA PHE A 152 13.04 -16.17 -3.25
C PHE A 152 13.54 -15.00 -4.09
N GLU A 153 14.72 -15.09 -4.69
CA GLU A 153 15.18 -14.13 -5.69
C GLU A 153 14.19 -13.99 -6.85
N PHE A 154 13.62 -15.11 -7.33
CA PHE A 154 12.61 -15.11 -8.37
C PHE A 154 11.35 -14.32 -7.97
N ILE A 155 10.93 -14.35 -6.71
CA ILE A 155 9.78 -13.56 -6.23
C ILE A 155 10.01 -12.07 -6.46
N PHE A 156 11.19 -11.54 -6.10
CA PHE A 156 11.55 -10.14 -6.35
C PHE A 156 11.70 -9.86 -7.84
N TRP A 157 12.38 -10.76 -8.56
CA TRP A 157 12.61 -10.61 -9.99
C TRP A 157 11.29 -10.49 -10.75
N ASN A 158 10.27 -11.26 -10.36
CA ASN A 158 8.97 -11.33 -11.04
C ASN A 158 8.01 -10.17 -10.70
N THR A 159 8.40 -9.26 -9.81
CA THR A 159 7.57 -8.08 -9.48
C THR A 159 7.47 -7.13 -10.67
N GLU A 160 6.31 -6.49 -10.83
CA GLU A 160 6.11 -5.46 -11.87
C GLU A 160 7.15 -4.33 -11.75
N GLN A 161 7.46 -3.93 -10.52
CA GLN A 161 8.48 -2.93 -10.19
C GLN A 161 9.85 -3.31 -10.77
N ASN A 162 10.29 -4.56 -10.57
CA ASN A 162 11.56 -5.03 -11.13
C ASN A 162 11.52 -5.10 -12.66
N GLN A 163 10.41 -5.58 -13.23
CA GLN A 163 10.26 -5.70 -14.68
C GLN A 163 10.29 -4.32 -15.37
N ILE A 164 9.73 -3.28 -14.75
CA ILE A 164 9.81 -1.91 -15.26
C ILE A 164 11.20 -1.32 -15.03
N LEU A 165 11.78 -1.49 -13.83
CA LEU A 165 13.09 -0.94 -13.48
C LEU A 165 14.20 -1.45 -14.41
N LYS A 166 14.26 -2.77 -14.68
CA LYS A 166 15.29 -3.36 -15.54
C LYS A 166 15.25 -2.89 -17.00
N THR A 167 14.08 -2.47 -17.48
CA THR A 167 13.90 -1.97 -18.86
C THR A 167 13.89 -0.45 -18.94
N SER A 168 14.09 0.25 -17.82
CA SER A 168 13.99 1.70 -17.78
C SER A 168 15.18 2.37 -18.46
N SER A 169 14.90 3.36 -19.31
CA SER A 169 15.93 4.26 -19.86
C SER A 169 16.57 5.18 -18.81
N TYR A 170 15.94 5.31 -17.63
CA TYR A 170 16.49 6.08 -16.51
C TYR A 170 17.64 5.34 -15.80
N LEU A 171 17.74 4.03 -15.97
CA LEU A 171 18.81 3.23 -15.39
C LEU A 171 20.08 3.35 -16.24
N GLN A 172 21.16 3.81 -15.64
CA GLN A 172 22.47 3.95 -16.28
C GLN A 172 23.54 3.25 -15.44
N ASN A 173 24.23 2.26 -16.03
CA ASN A 173 25.27 1.48 -15.34
C ASN A 173 24.80 0.93 -13.98
N ASN A 174 23.59 0.34 -13.95
CA ASN A 174 22.95 -0.23 -12.76
C ASN A 174 22.73 0.77 -11.60
N LYS A 175 22.64 2.05 -11.95
CA LYS A 175 22.32 3.14 -11.02
C LYS A 175 21.21 4.02 -11.59
N ILE A 176 20.48 4.66 -10.70
CA ILE A 176 19.40 5.60 -11.03
C ILE A 176 19.44 6.77 -10.04
N THR A 177 19.11 7.97 -10.50
CA THR A 177 19.00 9.13 -9.61
C THR A 177 17.69 9.07 -8.82
N SER A 178 17.62 9.73 -7.66
CA SER A 178 16.39 9.90 -6.89
C SER A 178 15.26 10.48 -7.71
N GLU A 179 15.56 11.49 -8.52
CA GLU A 179 14.62 12.22 -9.35
C GLU A 179 14.04 11.34 -10.44
N ASP A 180 14.88 10.54 -11.10
CA ASP A 180 14.42 9.65 -12.16
C ASP A 180 13.71 8.42 -11.60
N LEU A 181 14.08 7.95 -10.42
CA LEU A 181 13.33 6.91 -9.71
C LEU A 181 11.92 7.40 -9.34
N ILE A 182 11.80 8.63 -8.85
CA ILE A 182 10.49 9.26 -8.53
C ILE A 182 9.65 9.38 -9.82
N LYS A 183 10.23 9.86 -10.93
CA LYS A 183 9.52 9.92 -12.22
C LYS A 183 9.03 8.54 -12.67
N LEU A 184 9.91 7.53 -12.63
CA LEU A 184 9.55 6.16 -12.97
C LEU A 184 8.40 5.64 -12.10
N ALA A 185 8.47 5.89 -10.79
CA ALA A 185 7.43 5.48 -9.86
C ALA A 185 6.11 6.20 -10.12
N ASP A 186 6.13 7.49 -10.45
CA ASP A 186 4.94 8.29 -10.75
C ASP A 186 4.29 7.89 -12.08
N GLU A 187 5.09 7.65 -13.12
CA GLU A 187 4.65 7.18 -14.45
C GLU A 187 3.92 5.83 -14.38
N ASN A 188 4.38 4.95 -13.47
CA ASN A 188 3.83 3.61 -13.28
C ASN A 188 2.90 3.49 -12.07
N ASN A 189 2.64 4.59 -11.35
CA ASN A 189 1.83 4.64 -10.12
C ASN A 189 2.33 3.68 -9.01
N PHE A 190 3.64 3.46 -8.90
CA PHE A 190 4.24 2.66 -7.83
C PHE A 190 4.33 3.42 -6.52
N PHE A 191 4.57 4.74 -6.58
CA PHE A 191 4.47 5.57 -5.40
C PHE A 191 3.04 6.02 -5.18
N THR A 192 2.60 5.91 -3.93
CA THR A 192 1.40 6.59 -3.46
C THR A 192 1.62 8.06 -3.74
N LYS A 193 0.76 8.60 -4.59
CA LYS A 193 0.62 10.04 -4.68
C LYS A 193 0.26 10.45 -3.26
N HIS A 194 1.08 11.30 -2.65
CA HIS A 194 0.84 11.86 -1.32
C HIS A 194 -0.67 12.02 -1.15
N ASN A 195 -1.27 11.47 -0.08
CA ASN A 195 -2.72 11.47 0.14
C ASN A 195 -3.26 12.90 0.26
N ASP A 196 -3.23 13.64 -0.84
CA ASP A 196 -3.73 14.98 -1.03
C ASP A 196 -5.21 15.00 -0.67
N PHE A 197 -5.91 13.88 -0.80
CA PHE A 197 -7.30 13.77 -0.40
C PHE A 197 -7.46 13.85 1.13
N LEU A 198 -6.63 13.15 1.93
CA LEU A 198 -6.65 13.27 3.40
C LEU A 198 -6.22 14.66 3.84
N ALA A 199 -5.21 15.24 3.20
CA ALA A 199 -4.81 16.63 3.45
C ALA A 199 -5.90 17.64 3.08
N LYS A 200 -6.78 17.32 2.12
CA LYS A 200 -7.96 18.10 1.71
C LYS A 200 -9.19 17.83 2.59
N ARG A 201 -9.14 16.87 3.53
CA ARG A 201 -10.22 16.67 4.51
C ARG A 201 -10.16 17.76 5.57
N THR A 202 -10.84 18.86 5.29
CA THR A 202 -10.85 20.05 6.17
C THR A 202 -12.06 20.13 7.09
N ILE A 203 -12.93 19.10 7.08
CA ILE A 203 -14.16 19.08 7.86
C ILE A 203 -13.92 18.45 9.23
N ASP A 204 -14.67 18.92 10.23
CA ASP A 204 -14.63 18.42 11.60
C ASP A 204 -14.71 16.87 11.67
N GLU A 205 -13.78 16.28 12.42
CA GLU A 205 -13.60 14.84 12.49
C GLU A 205 -14.79 14.12 13.13
N VAL A 206 -15.46 14.75 14.11
CA VAL A 206 -16.61 14.15 14.80
C VAL A 206 -17.79 14.05 13.84
N ILE A 207 -18.07 15.11 13.08
CA ILE A 207 -19.12 15.12 12.05
C ILE A 207 -18.81 14.09 10.97
N MET A 208 -17.56 14.00 10.52
CA MET A 208 -17.17 13.08 9.45
C MET A 208 -17.21 11.61 9.89
N LYS A 209 -16.83 11.29 11.13
CA LYS A 209 -16.97 9.95 11.70
C LYS A 209 -18.42 9.52 11.74
N LYS A 210 -19.31 10.41 12.20
CA LYS A 210 -20.75 10.16 12.17
C LYS A 210 -21.28 9.94 10.74
N LEU A 211 -20.81 10.73 9.76
CA LEU A 211 -21.20 10.54 8.36
C LEU A 211 -20.69 9.21 7.81
N HIS A 212 -19.47 8.80 8.16
CA HIS A 212 -18.89 7.52 7.76
C HIS A 212 -19.74 6.34 8.28
N GLU A 213 -20.04 6.32 9.58
CA GLU A 213 -20.88 5.30 10.21
C GLU A 213 -22.25 5.19 9.52
N LEU A 214 -22.95 6.32 9.36
CA LEU A 214 -24.27 6.34 8.72
C LEU A 214 -24.24 5.86 7.27
N LEU A 215 -23.17 6.16 6.52
CA LEU A 215 -23.01 5.71 5.14
C LEU A 215 -22.63 4.22 5.05
N ILE A 216 -21.82 3.70 5.98
CA ILE A 216 -21.49 2.27 6.09
C ILE A 216 -22.76 1.47 6.41
N ASP A 217 -23.51 1.89 7.44
CA ASP A 217 -24.72 1.20 7.90
C ASP A 217 -25.81 1.18 6.82
N SER A 218 -25.87 2.24 6.00
CA SER A 218 -26.79 2.35 4.87
C SER A 218 -26.29 1.64 3.60
N GLY A 219 -25.10 1.03 3.62
CA GLY A 219 -24.49 0.33 2.49
C GLY A 219 -24.01 1.23 1.35
N PHE A 220 -23.92 2.55 1.56
CA PHE A 220 -23.49 3.50 0.54
C PHE A 220 -21.98 3.48 0.31
N ILE A 221 -21.19 3.16 1.34
CA ILE A 221 -19.74 3.07 1.24
C ILE A 221 -19.18 1.77 1.81
N THR A 222 -17.93 1.48 1.47
CA THR A 222 -17.05 0.55 2.20
C THR A 222 -15.68 1.19 2.43
N GLY A 223 -14.90 0.64 3.37
CA GLY A 223 -13.59 1.14 3.78
C GLY A 223 -13.59 1.71 5.20
N GLU A 224 -12.44 1.72 5.86
CA GLU A 224 -12.28 2.34 7.18
C GLU A 224 -12.38 3.87 7.09
N PHE A 225 -12.57 4.55 8.22
CA PHE A 225 -12.73 6.00 8.27
C PHE A 225 -11.58 6.76 7.59
N ASP A 226 -10.34 6.32 7.84
CA ASP A 226 -9.13 6.94 7.29
C ASP A 226 -8.82 6.51 5.84
N ASP A 227 -9.59 5.57 5.27
CA ASP A 227 -9.41 5.12 3.90
C ASP A 227 -10.08 6.07 2.91
N PHE A 228 -9.77 5.91 1.63
CA PHE A 228 -10.59 6.47 0.55
C PHE A 228 -11.86 5.62 0.39
N TRP A 229 -13.02 6.19 0.72
CA TRP A 229 -14.26 5.42 0.82
C TRP A 229 -14.74 5.00 -0.56
N GLN A 230 -15.02 3.70 -0.74
CA GLN A 230 -15.54 3.17 -1.99
C GLN A 230 -17.04 3.40 -2.06
N TRP A 231 -17.53 4.08 -3.10
CA TRP A 231 -18.96 4.33 -3.29
C TRP A 231 -19.67 3.15 -3.96
N ASN A 232 -20.71 2.61 -3.31
CA ASN A 232 -21.42 1.42 -3.76
C ASN A 232 -22.76 1.72 -4.46
N ALA A 233 -23.20 2.98 -4.48
CA ALA A 233 -24.50 3.36 -5.06
C ALA A 233 -24.35 4.11 -6.39
N ASN A 234 -25.47 4.61 -6.92
CA ASN A 234 -25.44 5.33 -8.19
C ASN A 234 -24.69 6.67 -8.04
N ARG A 235 -24.01 7.09 -9.10
CA ARG A 235 -23.25 8.35 -9.13
C ARG A 235 -24.10 9.60 -8.86
N ASN A 236 -25.37 9.59 -9.30
CA ASN A 236 -26.29 10.70 -9.03
C ASN A 236 -26.65 10.80 -7.54
N GLN A 237 -26.65 9.69 -6.80
CA GLN A 237 -26.82 9.69 -5.34
C GLN A 237 -25.60 10.31 -4.64
N LEU A 238 -24.37 10.07 -5.12
CA LEU A 238 -23.16 10.74 -4.62
C LEU A 238 -23.20 12.26 -4.86
N SER A 239 -23.60 12.68 -6.07
CA SER A 239 -23.81 14.10 -6.40
C SER A 239 -24.87 14.73 -5.49
N TYR A 240 -25.98 14.04 -5.25
CA TYR A 240 -27.04 14.50 -4.38
C TYR A 240 -26.58 14.64 -2.92
N LEU A 241 -25.84 13.65 -2.39
CA LEU A 241 -25.23 13.71 -1.06
C LEU A 241 -24.35 14.95 -0.90
N ALA A 242 -23.50 15.26 -1.88
CA ALA A 242 -22.66 16.47 -1.86
C ALA A 242 -23.49 17.76 -1.75
N LYS A 243 -24.58 17.86 -2.53
CA LYS A 243 -25.50 19.01 -2.47
C LYS A 243 -26.18 19.12 -1.11
N LYS A 244 -26.57 18.00 -0.50
CA LYS A 244 -27.19 18.01 0.83
C LYS A 244 -26.23 18.42 1.93
N LEU A 245 -25.00 17.90 1.91
CA LEU A 245 -23.94 18.31 2.84
C LEU A 245 -23.63 19.81 2.72
N LYS A 246 -23.73 20.37 1.51
CA LYS A 246 -23.68 21.83 1.30
C LYS A 246 -24.87 22.55 1.95
N GLN A 247 -26.09 22.06 1.75
CA GLN A 247 -27.31 22.68 2.30
C GLN A 247 -27.26 22.78 3.83
N VAL A 248 -26.72 21.76 4.50
CA VAL A 248 -26.52 21.76 5.96
C VAL A 248 -25.20 22.39 6.40
N ARG A 249 -24.49 23.09 5.50
CA ARG A 249 -23.25 23.84 5.76
C ARG A 249 -22.07 22.99 6.26
N ILE A 250 -22.10 21.67 6.06
CA ILE A 250 -20.95 20.79 6.28
C ILE A 250 -19.94 21.00 5.14
N PHE A 251 -20.42 21.12 3.90
CA PHE A 251 -19.61 21.46 2.73
C PHE A 251 -19.83 22.89 2.26
N ASN A 252 -18.83 23.45 1.57
CA ASN A 252 -18.89 24.77 0.95
C ASN A 252 -19.41 24.70 -0.50
N ASP A 253 -19.30 25.81 -1.24
CA ASP A 253 -19.76 25.88 -2.64
C ASP A 253 -19.09 24.87 -3.58
N ASN A 254 -17.88 24.42 -3.24
CA ASN A 254 -17.14 23.36 -3.92
C ASN A 254 -17.47 21.95 -3.39
N CYS A 255 -18.65 21.74 -2.82
CA CYS A 255 -19.11 20.47 -2.24
C CYS A 255 -18.83 19.21 -3.06
N HIS A 256 -18.93 19.27 -4.39
CA HIS A 256 -18.64 18.11 -5.26
C HIS A 256 -17.13 17.81 -5.37
N GLN A 257 -16.26 18.81 -5.18
CA GLN A 257 -14.81 18.59 -5.06
C GLN A 257 -14.44 18.14 -3.65
N GLN A 258 -15.14 18.63 -2.62
CA GLN A 258 -14.93 18.17 -1.26
C GLN A 258 -15.36 16.72 -1.09
N ILE A 259 -16.53 16.31 -1.60
CA ILE A 259 -16.98 14.93 -1.41
C ILE A 259 -16.02 13.90 -2.03
N ILE A 260 -15.40 14.24 -3.17
CA ILE A 260 -14.45 13.37 -3.86
C ILE A 260 -13.07 13.33 -3.17
N SER A 261 -12.84 14.14 -2.13
CA SER A 261 -11.68 13.95 -1.24
C SER A 261 -11.96 12.93 -0.12
N TYR A 262 -13.20 12.49 0.05
CA TYR A 262 -13.58 11.45 1.00
C TYR A 262 -13.98 10.16 0.29
N ILE A 263 -14.68 10.26 -0.83
CA ILE A 263 -15.36 9.15 -1.51
C ILE A 263 -14.90 9.04 -2.97
N GLN A 264 -14.59 7.83 -3.42
CA GLN A 264 -14.28 7.55 -4.82
C GLN A 264 -15.50 7.76 -5.73
N ASP A 265 -15.36 8.60 -6.75
CA ASP A 265 -16.37 8.69 -7.82
C ASP A 265 -16.41 7.35 -8.58
N PRO A 266 -17.57 6.67 -8.65
CA PRO A 266 -17.68 5.38 -9.33
C PRO A 266 -17.53 5.46 -10.85
N SER A 267 -17.47 6.65 -11.45
CA SER A 267 -17.46 6.82 -12.91
C SER A 267 -16.07 7.02 -13.51
N LYS A 268 -15.84 6.36 -14.65
CA LYS A 268 -14.70 6.60 -15.55
C LYS A 268 -14.93 7.75 -16.55
N ALA A 269 -16.09 8.42 -16.52
CA ALA A 269 -16.48 9.39 -17.54
C ALA A 269 -16.00 10.83 -17.24
N LYS A 270 -15.60 11.58 -18.27
CA LYS A 270 -15.14 12.98 -18.19
C LYS A 270 -16.18 14.01 -17.69
N ARG A 271 -17.42 13.61 -17.39
CA ARG A 271 -18.48 14.55 -16.99
C ARG A 271 -18.33 14.93 -15.51
N PRO A 272 -18.24 16.22 -15.15
CA PRO A 272 -18.12 16.64 -13.75
C PRO A 272 -19.29 16.17 -12.87
N LEU A 273 -19.01 15.79 -11.63
CA LEU A 273 -20.02 15.33 -10.65
C LEU A 273 -21.12 16.38 -10.37
N LYS A 274 -20.81 17.68 -10.56
CA LYS A 274 -21.75 18.80 -10.37
C LYS A 274 -22.90 18.87 -11.38
N ASN A 275 -22.78 18.22 -12.54
CA ASN A 275 -23.72 18.35 -13.66
C ASN A 275 -24.59 17.09 -13.84
N ILE A 276 -25.01 16.46 -12.75
CA ILE A 276 -25.82 15.23 -12.76
C ILE A 276 -27.23 15.53 -12.23
N LYS A 277 -28.24 14.95 -12.89
CA LYS A 277 -29.63 15.00 -12.46
C LYS A 277 -29.80 14.21 -11.16
N ASP A 278 -30.56 14.78 -10.22
CA ASP A 278 -30.82 14.16 -8.92
C ASP A 278 -31.51 12.79 -9.05
N PRO A 279 -31.28 11.86 -8.10
CA PRO A 279 -31.93 10.56 -8.08
C PRO A 279 -33.43 10.71 -7.79
N THR A 280 -34.22 9.76 -8.28
CA THR A 280 -35.67 9.70 -8.01
C THR A 280 -36.00 9.27 -6.59
N ASN A 281 -35.11 8.51 -5.94
CA ASN A 281 -35.24 8.09 -4.54
C ASN A 281 -34.15 8.73 -3.69
N THR A 282 -34.54 9.65 -2.83
CA THR A 282 -33.64 10.44 -1.96
C THR A 282 -33.76 10.10 -0.48
N LYS A 283 -34.78 9.31 -0.09
CA LYS A 283 -35.19 9.12 1.31
C LYS A 283 -34.05 8.72 2.25
N THR A 284 -33.22 7.77 1.83
CA THR A 284 -32.10 7.28 2.66
C THR A 284 -31.04 8.36 2.86
N ILE A 285 -30.69 9.12 1.82
CA ILE A 285 -29.71 10.22 1.94
C ILE A 285 -30.30 11.35 2.79
N ASP A 286 -31.57 11.70 2.58
CA ASP A 286 -32.24 12.71 3.41
C ASP A 286 -32.28 12.29 4.90
N GLY A 287 -32.51 11.00 5.18
CA GLY A 287 -32.46 10.44 6.53
C GLY A 287 -31.08 10.45 7.17
N ILE A 288 -30.02 10.21 6.39
CA ILE A 288 -28.62 10.36 6.86
C ILE A 288 -28.34 11.82 7.21
N ILE A 289 -28.76 12.76 6.35
CA ILE A 289 -28.52 14.20 6.53
C ILE A 289 -29.25 14.72 7.76
N ALA A 290 -30.49 14.30 7.98
CA ALA A 290 -31.25 14.66 9.18
C ALA A 290 -30.58 14.19 10.48
N GLN A 291 -29.89 13.04 10.46
CA GLN A 291 -29.16 12.53 11.62
C GLN A 291 -27.81 13.21 11.84
N LEU A 292 -27.25 13.88 10.82
CA LEU A 292 -25.98 14.61 10.94
C LEU A 292 -26.15 15.99 11.57
N THR A 293 -27.31 16.60 11.38
CA THR A 293 -27.69 17.86 12.02
C THR A 293 -28.34 17.61 13.38
N PRO A 294 -28.02 18.40 14.43
CA PRO A 294 -28.79 18.42 15.67
C PRO A 294 -30.27 18.78 15.44
#